data_AF-A0A8T2P2W4-F1
#
_entry.id   AF-A0A8T2P2W4-F1
#
_cell.length_a   1.000
_cell.length_b   1.000
_cell.length_c   1.000
_cell.angle_alpha   90.00
_cell.angle_beta   90.00
_cell.angle_gamma   90.00
#
_symmetry.space_group_name_H-M   'P 1'
#
loop_
_entity.id
_entity.type
_entity.pdbx_description
1 polymer ?
#
loop_
_entity_poly.entity_id
_entity_poly.type
_entity_poly.pdbx_seq_one_letter_code
_entity_poly.pdbx_strand_id
1 'polypeptide(L)'
;FYDPYLQDGLERSLGVQRVYTLQDLLYQSDCVSLHCNLNEHNHHLINDFTIKQMRQGAFLVNAARGGLVDEKALAQALKEGRIRGAALDVHETEPFSFAQGPLKDAPNLICTPHTAWYSEQASLEMREAAATEIRRAITGRIPDSLRNCVNKEFFVTTAPWGVVDQQAVHPELNGAAYRQLIVSESQP
;
A
#
# COMPACT_ATOMS: atom_id res chain seq x y z
N PHE A 1 18.44 0.99 1.33
CA PHE A 1 17.05 1.48 1.32
C PHE A 1 17.01 2.91 1.85
N TYR A 2 15.96 3.65 1.51
CA TYR A 2 15.68 4.98 2.02
C TYR A 2 14.31 4.94 2.68
N ASP A 3 14.28 5.31 3.96
CA ASP A 3 13.06 5.52 4.71
C ASP A 3 13.36 6.60 5.76
N PRO A 4 12.78 7.81 5.64
CA PRO A 4 13.05 8.92 6.54
C PRO A 4 12.30 8.81 7.88
N TYR A 5 11.35 7.89 8.03
CA TYR A 5 10.51 7.76 9.22
C TYR A 5 10.93 6.63 10.15
N LEU A 6 11.74 5.67 9.66
CA LEU A 6 12.26 4.58 10.49
C LEU A 6 13.35 5.05 11.46
N GLN A 7 13.33 4.45 12.65
CA GLN A 7 14.41 4.58 13.63
C GLN A 7 15.69 3.87 13.16
N ASP A 8 16.83 4.33 13.66
CA ASP A 8 18.13 3.75 13.33
C ASP A 8 18.30 2.33 13.90
N GLY A 9 19.06 1.50 13.19
CA GLY A 9 19.46 0.16 13.63
C GLY A 9 18.79 -0.99 12.88
N LEU A 10 17.65 -0.76 12.21
CA LEU A 10 16.99 -1.80 11.40
C LEU A 10 17.91 -2.29 10.27
N GLU A 11 18.65 -1.36 9.66
CA GLU A 11 19.63 -1.65 8.62
C GLU A 11 20.72 -2.61 9.08
N ARG A 12 21.16 -2.50 10.34
CA ARG A 12 22.18 -3.37 10.94
C ARG A 12 21.63 -4.77 11.20
N SER A 13 20.42 -4.84 11.75
CA SER A 13 19.75 -6.11 12.06
C SER A 13 19.47 -6.94 10.80
N LEU A 14 19.13 -6.29 9.69
CA LEU A 14 18.84 -6.96 8.41
C LEU A 14 20.07 -7.10 7.49
N GLY A 15 21.21 -6.51 7.85
CA GLY A 15 22.43 -6.56 7.04
C GLY A 15 22.32 -5.81 5.71
N VAL A 16 21.52 -4.75 5.65
CA VAL A 16 21.29 -3.94 4.44
C VAL A 16 21.87 -2.54 4.61
N GLN A 17 22.24 -1.90 3.51
CA GLN A 17 22.72 -0.51 3.54
C GLN A 17 21.54 0.47 3.54
N ARG A 18 21.59 1.49 4.41
CA ARG A 18 20.64 2.60 4.45
C ARG A 18 21.29 3.87 3.90
N VAL A 19 20.52 4.64 3.14
CA VAL A 19 20.87 6.00 2.70
C VAL A 19 19.83 6.98 3.23
N TYR A 20 20.24 8.23 3.43
CA TYR A 20 19.44 9.22 4.18
C TYR A 20 18.79 10.28 3.28
N THR A 21 19.02 10.22 1.97
CA THR A 21 18.31 11.06 0.99
C THR A 21 17.77 10.19 -0.13
N LEU A 22 16.65 10.63 -0.74
CA LEU A 22 16.10 9.98 -1.92
C LEU A 22 17.12 10.01 -3.08
N GLN A 23 17.82 11.13 -3.25
CA GLN A 23 18.83 11.31 -4.30
C GLN A 23 19.92 10.25 -4.23
N ASP A 24 20.45 9.97 -3.04
CA ASP A 24 21.47 8.93 -2.84
C ASP A 24 20.96 7.54 -3.25
N LEU A 25 19.69 7.24 -2.94
CA LEU A 25 19.06 5.99 -3.37
C LEU A 25 18.97 5.92 -4.89
N LEU A 26 18.41 6.95 -5.53
CA LEU A 26 18.19 6.96 -6.99
C LEU A 26 19.51 6.88 -7.78
N TYR A 27 20.56 7.54 -7.28
CA TYR A 27 21.88 7.54 -7.91
C TYR A 27 22.61 6.19 -7.79
N GLN A 28 22.41 5.46 -6.70
CA GLN A 28 23.12 4.20 -6.42
C GLN A 28 22.38 2.95 -6.91
N SER A 29 21.10 3.06 -7.26
CA SER A 29 20.25 1.92 -7.61
C SER A 29 20.13 1.67 -9.12
N ASP A 30 20.36 0.43 -9.54
CA ASP A 30 20.06 -0.04 -10.90
C ASP A 30 18.58 -0.42 -11.08
N CYS A 31 17.91 -0.77 -9.98
CA CYS A 31 16.48 -1.03 -9.90
C CYS A 31 15.92 -0.32 -8.66
N VAL A 32 14.86 0.46 -8.84
CA VAL A 32 14.14 1.15 -7.77
C VAL A 32 12.76 0.53 -7.63
N SER A 33 12.43 0.05 -6.44
CA SER A 33 11.10 -0.50 -6.12
C SER A 33 10.46 0.33 -5.00
N LEU A 34 9.22 0.78 -5.23
CA LEU A 34 8.47 1.59 -4.28
C LEU A 34 7.68 0.72 -3.31
N HIS A 35 7.89 0.96 -2.00
CA HIS A 35 7.22 0.24 -0.90
C HIS A 35 6.76 1.17 0.23
N CYS A 36 6.74 2.49 0.00
CA CYS A 36 6.20 3.45 0.95
C CYS A 36 4.69 3.63 0.78
N ASN A 37 4.00 4.01 1.85
CA ASN A 37 2.61 4.44 1.78
C ASN A 37 2.50 5.81 1.09
N LEU A 38 1.44 6.03 0.32
CA LEU A 38 1.10 7.36 -0.17
C LEU A 38 0.60 8.22 1.01
N ASN A 39 1.15 9.43 1.12
CA ASN A 39 0.80 10.45 2.09
C ASN A 39 0.96 11.85 1.47
N GLU A 40 0.64 12.88 2.24
CA GLU A 40 0.62 14.28 1.77
C GLU A 40 1.97 14.80 1.26
N HIS A 41 3.08 14.21 1.70
CA HIS A 41 4.44 14.70 1.40
C HIS A 41 5.15 13.93 0.28
N ASN A 42 4.56 12.84 -0.23
CA ASN A 42 5.21 11.99 -1.23
C ASN A 42 4.35 11.71 -2.47
N HIS A 43 3.32 12.51 -2.69
CA HIS A 43 2.62 12.53 -3.97
C HIS A 43 3.59 12.92 -5.09
N HIS A 44 3.64 12.11 -6.15
CA HIS A 44 4.64 12.20 -7.22
C HIS A 44 6.08 12.23 -6.70
N LEU A 45 6.38 11.37 -5.71
CA LEU A 45 7.75 11.13 -5.23
C LEU A 45 8.70 10.84 -6.38
N ILE A 46 8.25 10.05 -7.36
CA ILE A 46 8.92 9.83 -8.64
C ILE A 46 8.28 10.74 -9.68
N ASN A 47 8.90 11.89 -9.94
CA ASN A 47 8.51 12.89 -10.93
C ASN A 47 9.64 13.15 -11.95
N ASP A 48 9.43 14.09 -12.88
CA ASP A 48 10.43 14.46 -13.89
C ASP A 48 11.80 14.83 -13.31
N PHE A 49 11.85 15.51 -12.17
CA PHE A 49 13.09 15.91 -11.51
C PHE A 49 13.82 14.71 -10.89
N THR A 50 13.12 13.86 -10.14
CA THR A 50 13.74 12.70 -9.49
C THR A 50 14.11 11.60 -10.49
N ILE A 51 13.34 11.43 -11.57
CA ILE A 51 13.69 10.51 -12.67
C ILE A 51 15.05 10.86 -13.28
N LYS A 52 15.39 12.15 -13.38
CA LYS A 52 16.72 12.59 -13.88
C LYS A 52 17.87 12.24 -12.93
N GLN A 53 17.59 11.91 -11.67
CA GLN A 53 18.58 11.48 -10.69
C GLN A 53 18.79 9.96 -10.70
N MET A 54 17.90 9.20 -11.35
CA MET A 54 18.04 7.76 -11.51
C MET A 54 19.18 7.44 -12.47
N ARG A 55 19.83 6.29 -12.26
CA ARG A 55 20.84 5.79 -13.22
C ARG A 55 20.25 5.64 -14.62
N GLN A 56 21.05 5.97 -15.62
CA GLN A 56 20.69 5.76 -17.03
C GLN A 56 20.41 4.28 -17.29
N GLY A 57 19.21 3.98 -17.75
CA GLY A 57 18.76 2.62 -18.04
C GLY A 57 18.43 1.79 -16.80
N ALA A 58 18.11 2.44 -15.67
CA ALA A 58 17.58 1.78 -14.49
C ALA A 58 16.17 1.20 -14.73
N PHE A 59 15.74 0.29 -13.86
CA PHE A 59 14.38 -0.23 -13.80
C PHE A 59 13.58 0.44 -12.68
N LEU A 60 12.27 0.59 -12.90
CA LEU A 60 11.32 1.08 -11.90
C LEU A 60 10.23 0.04 -11.63
N VAL A 61 9.95 -0.24 -10.37
CA VAL A 61 8.85 -1.12 -9.94
C VAL A 61 7.95 -0.37 -8.97
N ASN A 62 6.64 -0.39 -9.22
CA ASN A 62 5.66 0.16 -8.28
C ASN A 62 4.56 -0.86 -8.01
N ALA A 63 4.59 -1.43 -6.80
CA ALA A 63 3.51 -2.23 -6.24
C ALA A 63 2.96 -1.62 -4.94
N ALA A 64 3.13 -0.29 -4.78
CA ALA A 64 2.70 0.45 -3.60
C ALA A 64 1.40 1.22 -3.88
N ARG A 65 1.49 2.45 -4.39
CA ARG A 65 0.33 3.27 -4.79
C ARG A 65 0.64 4.04 -6.07
N GLY A 66 -0.36 4.21 -6.93
CA GLY A 66 -0.22 4.89 -8.21
C GLY A 66 0.29 6.32 -8.09
N GLY A 67 -0.31 7.11 -7.20
CA GLY A 67 0.04 8.52 -6.99
C GLY A 67 1.45 8.79 -6.44
N LEU A 68 2.29 7.78 -6.23
CA LEU A 68 3.71 7.96 -5.94
C LEU A 68 4.54 8.29 -7.19
N VAL A 69 4.02 7.98 -8.38
CA VAL A 69 4.72 8.15 -9.66
C VAL A 69 3.92 9.08 -10.55
N ASP A 70 4.56 10.10 -11.10
CA ASP A 70 4.02 10.90 -12.19
C ASP A 70 4.07 10.09 -13.49
N GLU A 71 2.91 9.60 -13.94
CA GLU A 71 2.82 8.73 -15.11
C GLU A 71 3.25 9.41 -16.42
N LYS A 72 3.08 10.74 -16.52
CA LYS A 72 3.52 11.50 -17.71
C LYS A 72 5.05 11.57 -17.77
N ALA A 73 5.68 11.84 -16.62
CA ALA A 73 7.13 11.86 -16.52
C ALA A 73 7.73 10.47 -16.80
N LEU A 74 7.11 9.41 -16.25
CA LEU A 74 7.53 8.03 -16.51
C LEU A 74 7.38 7.65 -17.99
N ALA A 75 6.25 7.99 -18.63
CA ALA A 75 6.01 7.71 -20.04
C ALA A 75 7.11 8.33 -20.93
N GLN A 76 7.46 9.59 -20.67
CA GLN A 76 8.52 10.27 -21.39
C GLN A 76 9.88 9.62 -21.15
N ALA A 77 10.20 9.26 -19.91
CA ALA A 77 11.47 8.64 -19.56
C ALA A 77 11.66 7.26 -20.19
N LEU A 78 10.59 6.49 -20.37
CA LEU A 78 10.59 5.21 -21.10
C LEU A 78 10.82 5.44 -22.60
N LYS A 79 10.13 6.42 -23.21
CA LYS A 79 10.31 6.77 -24.63
C LYS A 79 11.73 7.26 -24.95
N GLU A 80 12.33 8.02 -24.03
CA GLU A 80 13.71 8.51 -24.15
C GLU A 80 14.77 7.45 -23.79
N GLY A 81 14.36 6.29 -23.26
CA GLY A 81 15.29 5.24 -22.81
C GLY A 81 16.11 5.59 -21.57
N ARG A 82 15.72 6.64 -20.83
CA ARG A 82 16.32 6.98 -19.52
C ARG A 82 15.98 5.90 -18.49
N ILE A 83 14.74 5.44 -18.51
CA ILE A 83 14.31 4.22 -17.80
C ILE A 83 14.27 3.09 -18.81
N ARG A 84 14.94 1.99 -18.50
CA ARG A 84 15.03 0.83 -19.40
C ARG A 84 13.72 0.06 -19.46
N GLY A 85 13.00 0.01 -18.35
CA GLY A 85 11.67 -0.56 -18.26
C GLY A 85 11.01 -0.29 -16.92
N ALA A 86 9.70 -0.39 -16.88
CA ALA A 86 8.91 -0.24 -15.67
C ALA A 86 7.91 -1.38 -15.48
N ALA A 87 7.66 -1.77 -14.24
CA ALA A 87 6.61 -2.72 -13.87
C ALA A 87 5.69 -2.10 -12.81
N LEU A 88 4.42 -1.91 -13.16
CA LEU A 88 3.43 -1.21 -12.33
C LEU A 88 2.25 -2.14 -12.02
N ASP A 89 2.03 -2.45 -10.74
CA ASP A 89 0.78 -3.10 -10.30
C ASP A 89 -0.32 -2.07 -9.99
N VAL A 90 0.06 -0.80 -9.80
CA VAL A 90 -0.82 0.29 -9.37
C VAL A 90 -0.60 1.52 -10.24
N HIS A 91 -1.67 2.29 -10.44
CA HIS A 91 -1.72 3.39 -11.42
C HIS A 91 -2.40 4.63 -10.81
N GLU A 92 -2.09 5.84 -11.29
CA GLU A 92 -2.70 7.09 -10.80
C GLU A 92 -4.22 7.05 -10.92
N THR A 93 -4.73 6.49 -12.02
CA THR A 93 -6.16 6.26 -12.24
C THR A 93 -6.42 4.77 -12.44
N GLU A 94 -7.27 4.21 -11.59
CA GLU A 94 -7.69 2.82 -11.64
C GLU A 94 -9.21 2.72 -11.90
N PRO A 95 -9.67 1.76 -12.74
CA PRO A 95 -8.90 0.66 -13.33
C PRO A 95 -8.01 1.10 -14.51
N PHE A 96 -6.83 0.48 -14.61
CA PHE A 96 -5.87 0.76 -15.67
C PHE A 96 -6.32 0.21 -17.03
N SER A 97 -5.99 0.92 -18.11
CA SER A 97 -6.22 0.49 -19.49
C SER A 97 -5.06 0.89 -20.38
N PHE A 98 -4.50 -0.07 -21.11
CA PHE A 98 -3.48 0.19 -22.13
C PHE A 98 -3.98 1.06 -23.30
N ALA A 99 -5.29 1.26 -23.45
CA ALA A 99 -5.84 2.07 -24.53
C ALA A 99 -5.93 3.58 -24.18
N GLN A 100 -5.74 3.95 -22.91
CA GLN A 100 -5.99 5.28 -22.39
C GLN A 100 -4.87 5.74 -21.45
N GLY A 101 -4.85 7.04 -21.14
CA GLY A 101 -3.90 7.61 -20.18
C GLY A 101 -2.49 7.86 -20.73
N PRO A 102 -1.58 8.38 -19.88
CA PRO A 102 -0.24 8.79 -20.28
C PRO A 102 0.65 7.65 -20.77
N LEU A 103 0.42 6.44 -20.27
CA LEU A 103 1.24 5.25 -20.49
C LEU A 103 0.85 4.45 -21.75
N LYS A 104 -0.21 4.83 -22.47
CA LYS A 104 -0.77 4.11 -23.64
C LYS A 104 0.28 3.62 -24.64
N ASP A 105 1.20 4.52 -25.03
CA ASP A 105 2.22 4.25 -26.05
C ASP A 105 3.63 4.18 -25.43
N ALA A 106 3.73 3.90 -24.13
CA ALA A 106 5.01 3.78 -23.44
C ALA A 106 5.67 2.42 -23.77
N PRO A 107 6.92 2.40 -24.25
CA PRO A 107 7.64 1.15 -24.48
C PRO A 107 8.09 0.53 -23.16
N ASN A 108 8.44 -0.77 -23.18
CA ASN A 108 9.09 -1.48 -22.06
C ASN A 108 8.33 -1.40 -20.72
N LEU A 109 7.00 -1.50 -20.79
CA LEU A 109 6.10 -1.40 -19.64
C LEU A 109 5.41 -2.75 -19.37
N ILE A 110 5.42 -3.18 -18.12
CA ILE A 110 4.60 -4.28 -17.60
C ILE A 110 3.57 -3.66 -16.67
N CYS A 111 2.29 -4.05 -16.83
CA CYS A 111 1.22 -3.63 -15.94
C CYS A 111 0.44 -4.83 -15.44
N THR A 112 0.07 -4.82 -14.16
CA THR A 112 -0.90 -5.74 -13.55
C THR A 112 -2.02 -4.95 -12.89
N PRO A 113 -3.25 -5.49 -12.80
CA PRO A 113 -4.42 -4.72 -12.41
C PRO A 113 -4.65 -4.71 -10.88
N HIS A 114 -3.67 -4.19 -10.11
CA HIS A 114 -3.73 -4.08 -8.65
C HIS A 114 -3.97 -5.44 -7.96
N THR A 115 -3.11 -6.39 -8.29
CA THR A 115 -3.24 -7.81 -7.91
C THR A 115 -2.08 -8.34 -7.07
N ALA A 116 -1.06 -7.52 -6.76
CA ALA A 116 0.10 -7.96 -5.99
C ALA A 116 -0.26 -8.48 -4.58
N TRP A 117 -1.42 -8.09 -4.04
CA TRP A 117 -1.91 -8.54 -2.74
C TRP A 117 -2.66 -9.88 -2.79
N TYR A 118 -3.14 -10.30 -3.96
CA TYR A 118 -4.16 -11.34 -4.03
C TYR A 118 -3.58 -12.76 -3.97
N SER A 119 -4.08 -13.51 -3.00
CA SER A 119 -4.19 -14.96 -3.03
C SER A 119 -5.50 -15.37 -2.35
N GLU A 120 -5.99 -16.58 -2.57
CA GLU A 120 -7.20 -17.06 -1.90
C GLU A 120 -7.06 -16.98 -0.37
N GLN A 121 -5.88 -17.36 0.14
CA GLN A 121 -5.56 -17.35 1.56
C GLN A 121 -5.46 -15.92 2.12
N ALA A 122 -4.77 -15.01 1.41
CA ALA A 122 -4.63 -13.62 1.86
C ALA A 122 -5.98 -12.89 1.86
N SER A 123 -6.83 -13.15 0.86
CA SER A 123 -8.19 -12.59 0.78
C SER A 123 -9.07 -13.07 1.94
N LEU A 124 -9.00 -14.37 2.28
CA LEU A 124 -9.72 -14.91 3.42
C LEU A 124 -9.23 -14.29 4.73
N GLU A 125 -7.91 -14.29 4.97
CA GLU A 125 -7.30 -13.76 6.19
C GLU A 125 -7.66 -12.29 6.43
N MET A 126 -7.54 -11.44 5.41
CA MET A 126 -7.84 -10.01 5.58
C MET A 126 -9.32 -9.74 5.83
N ARG A 127 -10.22 -10.53 5.22
CA ARG A 127 -11.68 -10.40 5.43
C ARG A 127 -12.07 -10.83 6.84
N GLU A 128 -11.51 -11.93 7.34
CA GLU A 128 -11.71 -12.37 8.72
C GLU A 128 -11.15 -11.37 9.73
N ALA A 129 -9.96 -10.82 9.47
CA ALA A 129 -9.36 -9.80 10.32
C ALA A 129 -10.21 -8.52 10.37
N ALA A 130 -10.73 -8.07 9.23
CA ALA A 130 -11.62 -6.90 9.15
C ALA A 130 -12.94 -7.14 9.90
N ALA A 131 -13.59 -8.29 9.69
CA ALA A 131 -14.81 -8.65 10.42
C ALA A 131 -14.56 -8.72 11.94
N THR A 132 -13.42 -9.26 12.34
CA THR A 132 -13.00 -9.29 13.75
C THR A 132 -12.77 -7.89 14.32
N GLU A 133 -12.19 -6.97 13.54
CA GLU A 133 -12.00 -5.58 13.97
C GLU A 133 -13.33 -4.85 14.16
N ILE A 134 -14.30 -5.05 13.27
CA ILE A 134 -15.68 -4.55 13.44
C ILE A 134 -16.32 -5.11 14.71
N ARG A 135 -16.16 -6.41 14.96
CA ARG A 135 -16.64 -7.02 16.20
C ARG A 135 -16.03 -6.35 17.43
N ARG A 136 -14.72 -6.12 17.46
CA ARG A 136 -14.04 -5.38 18.57
C ARG A 136 -14.61 -3.98 18.75
N ALA A 137 -14.89 -3.29 17.65
CA ALA A 137 -15.48 -1.95 17.66
C ALA A 137 -16.88 -1.94 18.30
N ILE A 138 -17.71 -2.95 17.98
CA ILE A 138 -19.09 -3.07 18.49
C ILE A 138 -19.13 -3.52 19.96
N THR A 139 -18.31 -4.51 20.34
CA THR A 139 -18.35 -5.09 21.69
C THR A 139 -17.50 -4.33 22.71
N GLY A 140 -16.54 -3.52 22.23
CA GLY A 140 -15.58 -2.80 23.04
C GLY A 140 -15.79 -1.29 23.03
N ARG A 141 -14.79 -0.58 23.57
CA ARG A 141 -14.74 0.89 23.56
C ARG A 141 -13.82 1.39 22.45
N ILE A 142 -14.33 2.20 21.54
CA ILE A 142 -13.54 2.85 20.49
C ILE A 142 -12.80 4.07 21.07
N PRO A 143 -11.53 4.33 20.72
CA PRO A 143 -10.65 3.52 19.86
C PRO A 143 -9.84 2.46 20.63
N ASP A 144 -9.91 2.42 21.96
CA ASP A 144 -9.05 1.60 22.83
C ASP A 144 -9.10 0.10 22.52
N SER A 145 -10.26 -0.39 22.09
CA SER A 145 -10.48 -1.81 21.76
C SER A 145 -10.09 -2.17 20.33
N LEU A 146 -9.81 -1.18 19.47
CA LEU A 146 -9.36 -1.41 18.10
C LEU A 146 -7.90 -1.85 18.09
N ARG A 147 -7.59 -2.86 17.29
CA ARG A 147 -6.23 -3.40 17.15
C ARG A 147 -5.36 -2.52 16.26
N ASN A 148 -5.89 -2.05 15.13
CA ASN A 148 -5.14 -1.34 14.09
C ASN A 148 -5.79 0.01 13.74
N CYS A 149 -6.13 0.83 14.74
CA CYS A 149 -6.60 2.19 14.52
C CYS A 149 -5.44 3.11 14.07
N VAL A 150 -5.57 3.68 12.87
CA VAL A 150 -4.53 4.50 12.22
C VAL A 150 -4.73 6.01 12.38
N ASN A 151 -5.78 6.44 13.08
CA ASN A 151 -6.22 7.84 13.16
C ASN A 151 -6.78 8.18 14.56
N LYS A 152 -6.08 7.77 15.62
CA LYS A 152 -6.54 7.89 17.02
C LYS A 152 -6.90 9.33 17.41
N GLU A 153 -6.19 10.30 16.87
CA GLU A 153 -6.38 11.74 17.08
C GLU A 153 -7.80 12.24 16.75
N PHE A 154 -8.51 11.60 15.81
CA PHE A 154 -9.90 11.95 15.48
C PHE A 154 -10.89 11.57 16.58
N PHE A 155 -10.60 10.49 17.32
CA PHE A 155 -11.48 9.98 18.37
C PHE A 155 -11.29 10.68 19.73
N VAL A 156 -10.12 11.27 19.95
CA VAL A 156 -9.85 12.07 21.17
C VAL A 156 -10.53 13.45 21.08
N THR A 157 -10.78 13.95 19.87
CA THR A 157 -11.28 15.31 19.61
C THR A 157 -12.80 15.39 19.36
N THR A 158 -13.45 14.30 18.96
CA THR A 158 -14.91 14.21 18.85
C THR A 158 -15.51 13.60 20.12
N ALA A 159 -16.70 14.08 20.53
CA ALA A 159 -17.41 13.64 21.74
C ALA A 159 -17.39 12.10 21.91
N PRO A 160 -17.39 11.56 23.15
CA PRO A 160 -17.16 10.15 23.38
C PRO A 160 -18.15 9.32 22.57
N TRP A 161 -17.61 8.53 21.63
CA TRP A 161 -18.37 7.49 20.95
C TRP A 161 -18.94 6.60 22.05
N GLY A 162 -20.26 6.66 22.21
CA GLY A 162 -20.97 5.95 23.27
C GLY A 162 -20.66 4.47 23.20
N VAL A 163 -20.49 3.84 24.36
CA VAL A 163 -20.46 2.38 24.46
C VAL A 163 -21.82 1.90 23.95
N VAL A 164 -21.84 1.08 22.90
CA VAL A 164 -23.07 0.40 22.48
C VAL A 164 -23.53 -0.41 23.68
N ASP A 165 -24.78 -0.21 24.11
CA ASP A 165 -25.35 -0.97 25.23
C ASP A 165 -25.15 -2.47 24.96
N GLN A 166 -24.49 -3.17 25.88
CA GLN A 166 -24.18 -4.59 25.72
C GLN A 166 -25.46 -5.44 25.58
N GLN A 167 -26.60 -4.95 26.05
CA GLN A 167 -27.91 -5.60 25.86
C GLN A 167 -28.45 -5.45 24.43
N ALA A 168 -27.96 -4.46 23.65
CA ALA A 168 -28.30 -4.24 22.26
C ALA A 168 -27.37 -4.97 21.27
N VAL A 169 -26.27 -5.56 21.75
CA VAL A 169 -25.34 -6.35 20.92
C VAL A 169 -25.89 -7.75 20.70
N HIS A 170 -26.03 -8.14 19.43
CA HIS A 170 -26.57 -9.45 19.07
C HIS A 170 -25.74 -10.61 19.70
N PRO A 171 -26.36 -11.65 20.30
CA PRO A 171 -25.66 -12.70 21.03
C PRO A 171 -24.58 -13.44 20.23
N GLU A 172 -24.74 -13.55 18.92
CA GLU A 172 -23.77 -14.20 18.03
C GLU A 172 -22.42 -13.45 17.96
N LEU A 173 -22.42 -12.14 18.22
CA LEU A 173 -21.22 -11.32 18.31
C LEU A 173 -20.49 -11.51 19.66
N ASN A 174 -21.10 -12.21 20.63
CA ASN A 174 -20.48 -12.52 21.93
C ASN A 174 -19.65 -13.82 21.92
N GLY A 175 -19.39 -14.41 20.75
CA GLY A 175 -18.28 -15.36 20.56
C GLY A 175 -18.63 -16.85 20.59
N ALA A 176 -19.90 -17.21 20.60
CA ALA A 176 -20.32 -18.61 20.67
C ALA A 176 -20.40 -19.33 19.30
N ALA A 177 -20.53 -18.63 18.16
CA ALA A 177 -21.02 -19.27 16.93
C ALA A 177 -20.09 -19.24 15.69
N TYR A 178 -18.95 -18.54 15.71
CA TYR A 178 -18.17 -18.31 14.48
C TYR A 178 -17.16 -19.40 14.09
N ARG A 179 -17.26 -20.63 14.63
CA ARG A 179 -16.37 -21.76 14.23
C ARG A 179 -16.92 -22.67 13.14
N GLN A 180 -18.18 -22.53 12.71
CA GLN A 180 -18.82 -23.53 11.84
C GLN A 180 -19.27 -23.05 10.46
N LEU A 181 -19.23 -21.75 10.14
CA LEU A 181 -19.85 -21.24 8.90
C LEU A 181 -18.90 -21.03 7.71
N ILE A 182 -17.58 -21.12 7.88
CA ILE A 182 -16.63 -20.90 6.76
C ILE A 182 -16.18 -22.22 6.10
N VAL A 183 -16.44 -23.38 6.71
CA VAL A 183 -15.99 -24.68 6.19
C VAL A 183 -17.03 -25.35 5.27
N SER A 184 -18.24 -24.81 5.12
CA SER A 184 -19.32 -25.47 4.35
C SER A 184 -19.51 -25.03 2.90
N GLU A 185 -18.76 -24.04 2.39
CA GLU A 185 -18.90 -23.57 0.99
C GLU A 185 -17.68 -23.86 0.10
N SER A 186 -16.85 -24.81 0.49
CA SER A 186 -15.73 -25.26 -0.34
C SER A 186 -15.64 -26.79 -0.35
N GLN A 187 -16.54 -27.46 -1.08
CA GLN A 187 -16.34 -28.73 -1.80
C GLN A 187 -17.49 -28.88 -2.85
N PRO A 188 -17.23 -29.54 -3.99
CA PRO A 188 -17.72 -29.16 -5.33
C PRO A 188 -19.20 -29.41 -5.61
#